data_AF-A0A651DB14-F1
#
_entry.id   AF-A0A651DB14-F1
#
_cell.length_a   1.000
_cell.length_b   1.000
_cell.length_c   1.000
_cell.angle_alpha   90.00
_cell.angle_beta   90.00
_cell.angle_gamma   90.00
#
_symmetry.space_group_name_H-M   'P 1'
#
loop_
_entity.id
_entity.type
_entity.pdbx_description
1 polymer ?
#
loop_
_entity_poly.entity_id
_entity_poly.type
_entity_poly.pdbx_seq_one_letter_code
_entity_poly.pdbx_strand_id
1 'polypeptide(L)'
;MTGDPTPVRTRLKEETRGVHRRTEDLPFFHALREGSLRLDAYRGYLVALRIILRSLTEGIQVAHDPRVSALRGEDGFRLTTLQGDLDSLEHSRFRESGESGWHPHPRAIVRAHLLAQKIRERARSSPASLLGTAYVLHGSVMGGPVLGKWAADAFGLQSASGATYLSGERDRARSGWERFLERLQAMELSEGETEEVVQAAVEAFEGFGSIVRSLHPEPEDLRTLPLQDLNPSAGDHPITVDPLELEAALRAGEDSWNRFPYYAERYGSRGAAFTRSDSAWLVTLGRAPEEAALANVLWLSRLLSTRGMPRWLMEEHLHRLHERLVDTAPAPRDTWRNLLLAAETLREMRTAHITDAEMAVIAEAFDASAGASFTGRFPETGALLAAAVADEADGIQGATRSVRDWFTSRRRFSASTIGAVKAAISASEAAAQARSR
;
A
#
# COMPACT_ATOMS: atom_id res chain seq x y z
N MET A 1 -39.02 17.67 -11.45
CA MET A 1 -38.35 17.07 -12.63
C MET A 1 -36.98 16.62 -12.18
N THR A 2 -36.85 15.39 -11.70
CA THR A 2 -35.55 14.74 -11.53
C THR A 2 -35.07 14.39 -12.94
N GLY A 3 -34.12 15.16 -13.48
CA GLY A 3 -33.51 14.86 -14.77
C GLY A 3 -32.86 13.48 -14.74
N ASP A 4 -32.83 12.82 -15.89
CA ASP A 4 -32.14 11.55 -16.06
C ASP A 4 -30.68 11.71 -15.59
N PRO A 5 -30.15 10.83 -14.71
CA PRO A 5 -28.77 10.95 -14.25
C PRO A 5 -27.78 11.04 -15.41
N THR A 6 -26.82 11.95 -15.30
CA THR A 6 -25.80 12.15 -16.34
C THR A 6 -25.00 10.85 -16.54
N PRO A 7 -24.83 10.35 -17.78
CA PRO A 7 -24.10 9.11 -18.03
C PRO A 7 -22.68 9.12 -17.44
N VAL A 8 -22.24 8.01 -16.86
CA VAL A 8 -20.93 7.87 -16.18
C VAL A 8 -19.75 8.33 -17.05
N ARG A 9 -19.78 8.06 -18.35
CA ARG A 9 -18.76 8.51 -19.30
C ARG A 9 -18.66 10.03 -19.40
N THR A 10 -19.80 10.73 -19.39
CA THR A 10 -19.84 12.19 -19.46
C THR A 10 -19.26 12.78 -18.18
N ARG A 11 -19.67 12.26 -17.02
CA ARG A 11 -19.12 12.66 -15.71
C ARG A 11 -17.61 12.46 -15.65
N LEU A 12 -17.12 11.26 -15.99
CA LEU A 12 -15.68 10.97 -16.03
C LEU A 12 -14.92 11.99 -16.90
N LYS A 13 -15.42 12.28 -18.12
CA LYS A 13 -14.77 13.23 -19.03
C LYS A 13 -14.76 14.66 -18.48
N GLU A 14 -15.84 15.10 -17.86
CA GLU A 14 -15.99 16.47 -17.37
C GLU A 14 -15.19 16.71 -16.09
N GLU A 15 -15.32 15.81 -15.13
CA GLU A 15 -14.73 15.96 -13.79
C GLU A 15 -13.22 15.70 -13.80
N THR A 16 -12.72 14.84 -14.70
CA THR A 16 -11.27 14.62 -14.84
C THR A 16 -10.58 15.64 -15.76
N ARG A 17 -11.32 16.45 -16.53
CA ARG A 17 -10.75 17.40 -17.52
C ARG A 17 -9.72 18.36 -16.92
N GLY A 18 -9.98 18.82 -15.70
CA GLY A 18 -9.09 19.75 -15.00
C GLY A 18 -7.75 19.10 -14.65
N VAL A 19 -7.78 17.91 -14.04
CA VAL A 19 -6.58 17.20 -13.62
C VAL A 19 -5.81 16.62 -14.81
N HIS A 20 -6.50 16.18 -15.87
CA HIS A 20 -5.88 15.74 -17.12
C HIS A 20 -5.00 16.83 -17.73
N ARG A 21 -5.56 18.03 -17.98
CA ARG A 21 -4.79 19.16 -18.54
C ARG A 21 -3.58 19.52 -17.69
N ARG A 22 -3.75 19.64 -16.36
CA ARG A 22 -2.64 19.91 -15.44
C ARG A 22 -1.54 18.85 -15.49
N THR A 23 -1.89 17.61 -15.81
CA THR A 23 -0.93 16.51 -15.93
C THR A 23 -0.14 16.62 -17.23
N GLU A 24 -0.81 16.93 -18.34
CA GLU A 24 -0.16 17.10 -19.64
C GLU A 24 0.81 18.30 -19.68
N ASP A 25 0.52 19.34 -18.89
CA ASP A 25 1.33 20.56 -18.76
C ASP A 25 2.50 20.41 -17.76
N LEU A 26 2.80 19.21 -17.26
CA LEU A 26 3.90 19.01 -16.32
C LEU A 26 5.27 19.17 -17.00
N PRO A 27 6.28 19.77 -16.32
CA PRO A 27 7.63 19.98 -16.87
C PRO A 27 8.26 18.72 -17.48
N PHE A 28 7.99 17.55 -16.91
CA PHE A 28 8.43 16.26 -17.45
C PHE A 28 8.06 16.07 -18.93
N PHE A 29 6.82 16.35 -19.32
CA PHE A 29 6.35 16.16 -20.71
C PHE A 29 6.87 17.25 -21.65
N HIS A 30 7.14 18.45 -21.14
CA HIS A 30 7.85 19.49 -21.89
C HIS A 30 9.30 19.07 -22.18
N ALA A 31 10.03 18.64 -21.16
CA ALA A 31 11.41 18.17 -21.31
C ALA A 31 11.52 16.94 -22.23
N LEU A 32 10.56 16.01 -22.16
CA LEU A 32 10.52 14.84 -23.06
C LEU A 32 10.35 15.27 -24.52
N ARG A 33 9.43 16.21 -24.78
CA ARG A 33 9.16 16.75 -26.12
C ARG A 33 10.34 17.51 -26.71
N GLU A 34 11.05 18.25 -25.85
CA GLU A 34 12.22 19.06 -26.23
C GLU A 34 13.51 18.24 -26.33
N GLY A 35 13.49 16.95 -25.95
CA GLY A 35 14.67 16.08 -25.92
C GLY A 35 15.66 16.39 -24.78
N SER A 36 15.23 17.14 -23.76
CA SER A 36 16.05 17.53 -22.61
C SER A 36 15.81 16.66 -21.35
N LEU A 37 14.82 15.76 -21.39
CA LEU A 37 14.56 14.83 -20.29
C LEU A 37 15.71 13.83 -20.14
N ARG A 38 16.10 13.53 -18.90
CA ARG A 38 17.07 12.47 -18.61
C ARG A 38 16.47 11.07 -18.78
N LEU A 39 17.29 10.12 -19.23
CA LEU A 39 16.86 8.74 -19.45
C LEU A 39 16.40 8.04 -18.15
N ASP A 40 17.00 8.37 -17.00
CA ASP A 40 16.62 7.82 -15.70
C ASP A 40 15.21 8.25 -15.26
N ALA A 41 14.81 9.49 -15.53
CA ALA A 41 13.46 9.99 -15.29
C ALA A 41 12.43 9.26 -16.17
N TYR A 42 12.77 9.00 -17.44
CA TYR A 42 11.94 8.17 -18.32
C TYR A 42 11.85 6.71 -17.85
N ARG A 43 12.96 6.10 -17.41
CA ARG A 43 12.92 4.76 -16.80
C ARG A 43 12.05 4.75 -15.54
N GLY A 44 12.17 5.77 -14.68
CA GLY A 44 11.34 5.93 -13.49
C GLY A 44 9.84 6.03 -13.81
N TYR A 45 9.50 6.73 -14.90
CA TYR A 45 8.14 6.79 -15.43
C TYR A 45 7.59 5.41 -15.80
N LEU A 46 8.35 4.60 -16.54
CA LEU A 46 7.94 3.24 -16.92
C LEU A 46 7.82 2.30 -15.71
N VAL A 47 8.73 2.40 -14.73
CA VAL A 47 8.65 1.62 -13.48
C VAL A 47 7.38 1.97 -12.72
N ALA A 48 7.07 3.26 -12.58
CA ALA A 48 5.85 3.71 -11.88
C ALA A 48 4.57 3.23 -12.58
N LEU A 49 4.51 3.30 -13.92
CA LEU A 49 3.41 2.76 -14.71
C LEU A 49 3.23 1.25 -14.49
N ARG A 50 4.33 0.48 -14.47
CA ARG A 50 4.29 -0.96 -14.19
C ARG A 50 3.71 -1.26 -12.81
N ILE A 51 4.12 -0.52 -11.78
CA ILE A 51 3.62 -0.67 -10.41
C ILE A 51 2.09 -0.45 -10.36
N ILE A 52 1.62 0.64 -10.94
CA ILE A 52 0.19 1.01 -10.91
C ILE A 52 -0.65 0.04 -11.75
N LEU A 53 -0.20 -0.27 -12.96
CA LEU A 53 -0.91 -1.17 -13.86
C LEU A 53 -1.00 -2.58 -13.28
N ARG A 54 0.09 -3.10 -12.68
CA ARG A 54 0.07 -4.40 -12.00
C ARG A 54 -0.98 -4.40 -10.90
N SER A 55 -1.04 -3.34 -10.10
CA SER A 55 -2.01 -3.23 -9.02
C SER A 55 -3.47 -3.18 -9.50
N LEU A 56 -3.75 -2.51 -10.63
CA LEU A 56 -5.06 -2.54 -11.26
C LEU A 56 -5.40 -3.96 -11.75
N THR A 57 -4.48 -4.58 -12.49
CA THR A 57 -4.68 -5.93 -13.05
C THR A 57 -4.92 -6.96 -11.96
N GLU A 58 -4.14 -6.93 -10.87
CA GLU A 58 -4.35 -7.79 -9.69
C GLU A 58 -5.74 -7.55 -9.08
N GLY A 59 -6.13 -6.29 -8.90
CA GLY A 59 -7.44 -5.92 -8.37
C GLY A 59 -8.60 -6.45 -9.23
N ILE A 60 -8.51 -6.30 -10.56
CA ILE A 60 -9.48 -6.84 -11.52
C ILE A 60 -9.51 -8.37 -11.49
N GLN A 61 -8.34 -9.01 -11.34
CA GLN A 61 -8.22 -10.46 -11.32
C GLN A 61 -8.94 -11.08 -10.12
N VAL A 62 -8.86 -10.45 -8.95
CA VAL A 62 -9.50 -10.96 -7.71
C VAL A 62 -10.91 -10.41 -7.48
N ALA A 63 -11.35 -9.41 -8.24
CA ALA A 63 -12.68 -8.81 -8.08
C ALA A 63 -13.79 -9.83 -8.34
N HIS A 64 -14.76 -9.94 -7.43
CA HIS A 64 -15.96 -10.77 -7.59
C HIS A 64 -17.08 -10.08 -8.38
N ASP A 65 -17.02 -8.75 -8.54
CA ASP A 65 -17.98 -7.98 -9.31
C ASP A 65 -17.94 -8.39 -10.80
N PRO A 66 -19.04 -8.89 -11.39
CA PRO A 66 -19.10 -9.30 -12.80
C PRO A 66 -18.71 -8.19 -13.78
N ARG A 67 -19.04 -6.93 -13.46
CA ARG A 67 -18.76 -5.77 -14.32
C ARG A 67 -17.25 -5.52 -14.41
N VAL A 68 -16.54 -5.68 -13.29
CA VAL A 68 -15.09 -5.48 -13.21
C VAL A 68 -14.34 -6.70 -13.74
N SER A 69 -14.74 -7.91 -13.34
CA SER A 69 -14.09 -9.15 -13.77
C SER A 69 -14.20 -9.40 -15.28
N ALA A 70 -15.17 -8.77 -15.97
CA ALA A 70 -15.26 -8.77 -17.43
C ALA A 70 -14.06 -8.08 -18.13
N LEU A 71 -13.22 -7.33 -17.40
CA LEU A 71 -11.99 -6.70 -17.90
C LEU A 71 -10.73 -7.58 -17.74
N ARG A 72 -10.86 -8.80 -17.18
CA ARG A 72 -9.73 -9.69 -16.94
C ARG A 72 -8.99 -10.03 -18.24
N GLY A 73 -7.67 -10.06 -18.16
CA GLY A 73 -6.78 -10.41 -19.28
C GLY A 73 -6.55 -9.28 -20.29
N GLU A 74 -7.27 -8.16 -20.22
CA GLU A 74 -7.10 -7.07 -21.20
C GLU A 74 -5.72 -6.39 -21.10
N ASP A 75 -5.14 -6.28 -19.89
CA ASP A 75 -3.89 -5.55 -19.66
C ASP A 75 -2.63 -6.44 -19.55
N GLY A 76 -2.76 -7.77 -19.68
CA GLY A 76 -1.64 -8.70 -19.49
C GLY A 76 -0.48 -8.43 -20.46
N PHE A 77 -0.79 -8.16 -21.73
CA PHE A 77 0.22 -7.84 -22.74
C PHE A 77 0.99 -6.55 -22.41
N ARG A 78 0.32 -5.55 -21.81
CA ARG A 78 0.91 -4.25 -21.50
C ARG A 78 1.96 -4.36 -20.40
N LEU A 79 1.72 -5.22 -19.40
CA LEU A 79 2.71 -5.53 -18.37
C LEU A 79 3.95 -6.20 -18.97
N THR A 80 3.75 -7.16 -19.87
CA THR A 80 4.85 -7.79 -20.61
C THR A 80 5.63 -6.77 -21.45
N THR A 81 4.94 -5.87 -22.14
CA THR A 81 5.59 -4.82 -22.93
C THR A 81 6.39 -3.83 -22.07
N LEU A 82 5.83 -3.38 -20.93
CA LEU A 82 6.55 -2.54 -19.98
C LEU A 82 7.81 -3.22 -19.45
N GLN A 83 7.72 -4.51 -19.13
CA GLN A 83 8.87 -5.27 -18.67
C GLN A 83 9.95 -5.34 -19.75
N GLY A 84 9.59 -5.68 -20.99
CA GLY A 84 10.56 -5.74 -22.09
C GLY A 84 11.23 -4.39 -22.39
N ASP A 85 10.51 -3.28 -22.27
CA ASP A 85 11.10 -1.95 -22.40
C ASP A 85 12.08 -1.65 -21.26
N LEU A 86 11.73 -1.97 -20.01
CA LEU A 86 12.61 -1.78 -18.86
C LEU A 86 13.90 -2.62 -18.97
N ASP A 87 13.77 -3.88 -19.38
CA ASP A 87 14.91 -4.77 -19.61
C ASP A 87 15.82 -4.20 -20.70
N SER A 88 15.26 -3.73 -21.82
CA SER A 88 16.02 -3.10 -22.89
C SER A 88 16.80 -1.87 -22.44
N LEU A 89 16.17 -0.98 -21.64
CA LEU A 89 16.80 0.25 -21.14
C LEU A 89 17.91 -0.03 -20.12
N GLU A 90 17.83 -1.17 -19.42
CA GLU A 90 18.89 -1.62 -18.53
C GLU A 90 20.12 -2.11 -19.32
N HIS A 91 19.91 -2.88 -20.39
CA HIS A 91 20.98 -3.41 -21.23
C HIS A 91 21.70 -2.34 -22.06
N SER A 92 20.98 -1.33 -22.57
CA SER A 92 21.58 -0.26 -23.39
C SER A 92 22.60 0.58 -22.60
N ARG A 93 22.38 0.75 -21.30
CA ARG A 93 23.21 1.56 -20.41
C ARG A 93 24.55 0.92 -20.04
N PHE A 94 24.58 -0.41 -19.90
CA PHE A 94 25.82 -1.15 -19.57
C PHE A 94 26.92 -0.99 -20.63
N ARG A 95 26.57 -0.60 -21.86
CA ARG A 95 27.52 -0.47 -22.97
C ARG A 95 28.26 0.87 -23.04
N GLU A 96 27.76 1.92 -22.40
CA GLU A 96 28.24 3.30 -22.63
C GLU A 96 28.99 3.95 -21.48
N SER A 97 28.81 3.54 -20.22
CA SER A 97 29.28 4.37 -19.07
C SER A 97 30.19 3.69 -18.05
N GLY A 98 30.32 2.36 -18.00
CA GLY A 98 31.17 1.67 -17.00
C GLY A 98 30.77 1.87 -15.52
N GLU A 99 29.92 2.85 -15.22
CA GLU A 99 29.30 3.12 -13.92
C GLU A 99 27.93 2.46 -13.83
N SER A 100 27.78 1.54 -12.87
CA SER A 100 26.48 1.09 -12.40
C SER A 100 25.81 2.27 -11.70
N GLY A 101 24.71 2.79 -12.24
CA GLY A 101 24.07 3.92 -11.58
C GLY A 101 22.71 4.30 -12.10
N TRP A 102 21.81 3.33 -12.36
CA TRP A 102 20.40 3.72 -12.30
C TRP A 102 20.16 4.31 -10.93
N HIS A 103 19.95 5.63 -10.91
CA HIS A 103 19.52 6.33 -9.73
C HIS A 103 18.01 6.10 -9.69
N PRO A 104 17.51 5.28 -8.75
CA PRO A 104 16.08 5.23 -8.54
C PRO A 104 15.59 6.67 -8.32
N HIS A 105 14.38 6.95 -8.78
CA HIS A 105 13.64 8.14 -8.39
C HIS A 105 12.77 7.76 -7.20
N PRO A 106 13.33 7.56 -5.99
CA PRO A 106 12.63 6.86 -4.93
C PRO A 106 11.36 7.59 -4.50
N ARG A 107 11.29 8.93 -4.62
CA ARG A 107 10.04 9.69 -4.42
C ARG A 107 8.96 9.29 -5.42
N ALA A 108 9.27 9.21 -6.70
CA ALA A 108 8.31 8.79 -7.73
C ALA A 108 7.84 7.35 -7.48
N ILE A 109 8.74 6.46 -7.05
CA ILE A 109 8.42 5.08 -6.68
C ILE A 109 7.51 5.02 -5.46
N VAL A 110 7.81 5.80 -4.41
CA VAL A 110 6.93 5.97 -3.24
C VAL A 110 5.53 6.40 -3.68
N ARG A 111 5.42 7.45 -4.51
CA ARG A 111 4.12 7.93 -5.01
C ARG A 111 3.39 6.85 -5.83
N ALA A 112 4.11 6.06 -6.62
CA ALA A 112 3.54 4.95 -7.38
C ALA A 112 2.96 3.86 -6.47
N HIS A 113 3.68 3.48 -5.41
CA HIS A 113 3.17 2.50 -4.45
C HIS A 113 2.00 3.04 -3.61
N LEU A 114 1.98 4.33 -3.26
CA LEU A 114 0.83 4.96 -2.59
C LEU A 114 -0.44 4.90 -3.46
N LEU A 115 -0.32 5.18 -4.77
CA LEU A 115 -1.44 5.03 -5.69
C LEU A 115 -1.84 3.55 -5.84
N ALA A 116 -0.86 2.64 -5.97
CA ALA A 116 -1.12 1.21 -6.05
C ALA A 116 -1.86 0.69 -4.80
N GLN A 117 -1.46 1.12 -3.60
CA GLN A 117 -2.18 0.80 -2.36
C GLN A 117 -3.63 1.29 -2.41
N LYS A 118 -3.85 2.55 -2.82
CA LYS A 118 -5.20 3.10 -2.96
C LYS A 118 -6.07 2.29 -3.93
N ILE A 119 -5.49 1.83 -5.04
CA ILE A 119 -6.16 0.92 -6.00
C ILE A 119 -6.57 -0.39 -5.32
N ARG A 120 -5.72 -0.97 -4.47
CA ARG A 120 -6.05 -2.21 -3.73
C ARG A 120 -7.07 -2.00 -2.63
N GLU A 121 -7.04 -0.87 -1.95
CA GLU A 121 -8.07 -0.47 -0.97
C GLU A 121 -9.43 -0.34 -1.66
N ARG A 122 -9.47 0.33 -2.82
CA ARG A 122 -10.65 0.44 -3.70
C ARG A 122 -11.15 -0.93 -4.15
N ALA A 123 -10.26 -1.80 -4.63
CA ALA A 123 -10.61 -3.15 -5.06
C ALA A 123 -11.34 -3.98 -3.99
N ARG A 124 -11.04 -3.75 -2.70
CA ARG A 124 -11.65 -4.46 -1.57
C ARG A 124 -12.94 -3.81 -1.07
N SER A 125 -12.96 -2.47 -1.00
CA SER A 125 -14.06 -1.72 -0.37
C SER A 125 -15.16 -1.28 -1.35
N SER A 126 -14.80 -1.03 -2.62
CA SER A 126 -15.71 -0.62 -3.68
C SER A 126 -15.18 -1.14 -5.03
N PRO A 127 -15.35 -2.43 -5.34
CA PRO A 127 -14.75 -3.04 -6.54
C PRO A 127 -15.11 -2.30 -7.85
N ALA A 128 -16.37 -1.86 -7.99
CA ALA A 128 -16.83 -1.09 -9.16
C ALA A 128 -16.00 0.16 -9.43
N SER A 129 -15.46 0.81 -8.39
CA SER A 129 -14.62 2.00 -8.54
C SER A 129 -13.32 1.75 -9.33
N LEU A 130 -12.88 0.50 -9.48
CA LEU A 130 -11.75 0.14 -10.35
C LEU A 130 -11.98 0.52 -11.82
N LEU A 131 -13.24 0.64 -12.26
CA LEU A 131 -13.60 1.13 -13.59
C LEU A 131 -13.08 2.56 -13.82
N GLY A 132 -13.04 3.40 -12.78
CA GLY A 132 -12.49 4.75 -12.84
C GLY A 132 -10.99 4.75 -13.06
N THR A 133 -10.26 3.93 -12.31
CA THR A 133 -8.82 3.73 -12.51
C THR A 133 -8.52 3.16 -13.89
N ALA A 134 -9.30 2.17 -14.35
CA ALA A 134 -9.18 1.58 -15.67
C ALA A 134 -9.42 2.62 -16.78
N TYR A 135 -10.42 3.49 -16.62
CA TYR A 135 -10.68 4.60 -17.54
C TYR A 135 -9.43 5.49 -17.74
N VAL A 136 -8.71 5.81 -16.66
CA VAL A 136 -7.49 6.62 -16.74
C VAL A 136 -6.34 5.85 -17.40
N LEU A 137 -6.08 4.62 -16.97
CA LEU A 137 -4.94 3.84 -17.47
C LEU A 137 -5.14 3.31 -18.89
N HIS A 138 -6.37 3.07 -19.32
CA HIS A 138 -6.68 2.70 -20.71
C HIS A 138 -6.68 3.94 -21.61
N GLY A 139 -7.23 5.06 -21.12
CA GLY A 139 -7.22 6.33 -21.83
C GLY A 139 -5.81 6.89 -22.07
N SER A 140 -4.88 6.68 -21.14
CA SER A 140 -3.48 7.16 -21.26
C SER A 140 -2.73 6.58 -22.47
N VAL A 141 -3.17 5.43 -22.99
CA VAL A 141 -2.58 4.81 -24.19
C VAL A 141 -2.91 5.60 -25.46
N MET A 142 -3.97 6.41 -25.47
CA MET A 142 -4.38 7.18 -26.65
C MET A 142 -3.36 8.28 -27.03
N GLY A 143 -2.70 8.87 -26.03
CA GLY A 143 -1.56 9.79 -26.22
C GLY A 143 -0.20 9.08 -26.32
N GLY A 144 -0.15 7.80 -25.97
CA GLY A 144 1.06 6.97 -25.91
C GLY A 144 1.92 7.07 -27.17
N PRO A 145 1.38 6.93 -28.40
CA PRO A 145 2.19 6.93 -29.61
C PRO A 145 2.94 8.23 -29.89
N VAL A 146 2.46 9.36 -29.37
CA VAL A 146 3.18 10.65 -29.44
C VAL A 146 4.32 10.66 -28.44
N LEU A 147 4.06 10.25 -27.19
CA LEU A 147 5.07 10.15 -26.14
C LEU A 147 6.17 9.14 -26.49
N GLY A 148 5.80 8.00 -27.09
CA GLY A 148 6.73 6.97 -27.54
C GLY A 148 7.65 7.47 -28.65
N LYS A 149 7.14 8.29 -29.57
CA LYS A 149 7.97 8.98 -30.56
C LYS A 149 8.94 9.96 -29.91
N TRP A 150 8.47 10.82 -29.00
CA TRP A 150 9.36 11.75 -28.29
C TRP A 150 10.45 11.02 -27.50
N ALA A 151 10.11 9.91 -26.83
CA ALA A 151 11.10 9.09 -26.13
C ALA A 151 12.11 8.44 -27.08
N ALA A 152 11.64 7.91 -28.23
CA ALA A 152 12.53 7.33 -29.23
C ALA A 152 13.50 8.37 -29.80
N ASP A 153 12.99 9.56 -30.13
CA ASP A 153 13.77 10.68 -30.66
C ASP A 153 14.77 11.21 -29.60
N ALA A 154 14.33 11.41 -28.36
CA ALA A 154 15.15 11.96 -27.27
C ALA A 154 16.30 11.03 -26.84
N PHE A 155 16.11 9.72 -26.91
CA PHE A 155 17.07 8.72 -26.40
C PHE A 155 17.71 7.86 -27.50
N GLY A 156 17.46 8.17 -28.78
CA GLY A 156 18.01 7.42 -29.91
C GLY A 156 17.57 5.94 -29.94
N LEU A 157 16.38 5.63 -29.43
CA LEU A 157 15.90 4.25 -29.32
C LEU A 157 15.58 3.71 -30.71
N GLN A 158 16.22 2.60 -31.09
CA GLN A 158 15.92 1.91 -32.34
C GLN A 158 14.54 1.23 -32.26
N SER A 159 13.92 1.02 -33.43
CA SER A 159 12.56 0.50 -33.56
C SER A 159 12.32 -0.75 -32.68
N ALA A 160 11.47 -0.56 -31.66
CA ALA A 160 10.92 -1.53 -30.72
C ALA A 160 11.73 -1.87 -29.44
N SER A 161 12.71 -1.07 -29.01
CA SER A 161 13.44 -1.33 -27.77
C SER A 161 13.40 -0.14 -26.80
N GLY A 162 12.67 -0.24 -25.68
CA GLY A 162 12.62 0.78 -24.62
C GLY A 162 11.49 1.81 -24.72
N ALA A 163 10.66 1.74 -25.78
CA ALA A 163 9.49 2.62 -25.96
C ALA A 163 8.27 1.88 -26.53
N THR A 164 8.27 0.55 -26.56
CA THR A 164 7.23 -0.29 -27.14
C THR A 164 5.87 -0.11 -26.47
N TYR A 165 5.85 0.06 -25.14
CA TYR A 165 4.63 0.25 -24.37
C TYR A 165 3.89 1.52 -24.80
N LEU A 166 4.63 2.62 -24.98
CA LEU A 166 4.07 3.89 -25.43
C LEU A 166 3.80 3.88 -26.94
N SER A 167 4.68 3.28 -27.73
CA SER A 167 4.59 3.25 -29.19
C SER A 167 3.57 2.25 -29.74
N GLY A 168 2.89 1.50 -28.87
CA GLY A 168 2.08 0.33 -29.20
C GLY A 168 1.11 0.50 -30.38
N GLU A 169 0.68 -0.62 -30.94
CA GLU A 169 -0.23 -0.72 -32.09
C GLU A 169 -1.45 0.19 -31.92
N ARG A 170 -1.43 1.35 -32.57
CA ARG A 170 -2.45 2.43 -32.41
C ARG A 170 -3.87 1.91 -32.60
N ASP A 171 -4.04 0.97 -33.53
CA ASP A 171 -5.34 0.37 -33.85
C ASP A 171 -5.83 -0.58 -32.74
N ARG A 172 -4.92 -1.34 -32.13
CA ARG A 172 -5.23 -2.18 -30.96
C ARG A 172 -5.57 -1.33 -29.73
N ALA A 173 -4.83 -0.25 -29.50
CA ALA A 173 -5.12 0.69 -28.42
C ALA A 173 -6.48 1.37 -28.60
N ARG A 174 -6.77 1.85 -29.81
CA ARG A 174 -8.05 2.51 -30.13
C ARG A 174 -9.23 1.54 -29.99
N SER A 175 -9.14 0.37 -30.61
CA SER A 175 -10.22 -0.64 -30.53
C SER A 175 -10.43 -1.17 -29.10
N GLY A 176 -9.36 -1.31 -28.32
CA GLY A 176 -9.44 -1.61 -26.89
C GLY A 176 -10.19 -0.53 -26.10
N TRP A 177 -9.84 0.73 -26.34
CA TRP A 177 -10.47 1.88 -25.69
C TRP A 177 -11.96 2.03 -26.04
N GLU A 178 -12.32 1.89 -27.32
CA GLU A 178 -13.71 1.94 -27.78
C GLU A 178 -14.54 0.83 -27.13
N ARG A 179 -14.04 -0.41 -27.13
CA ARG A 179 -14.69 -1.54 -26.47
C ARG A 179 -14.86 -1.33 -24.96
N PHE A 180 -13.86 -0.76 -24.28
CA PHE A 180 -13.97 -0.42 -22.87
C PHE A 180 -15.07 0.62 -22.62
N LEU A 181 -15.11 1.70 -23.43
CA LEU A 181 -16.12 2.74 -23.30
C LEU A 181 -17.54 2.26 -23.58
N GLU A 182 -17.72 1.36 -24.55
CA GLU A 182 -19.00 0.72 -24.83
C GLU A 182 -19.48 -0.11 -23.63
N ARG A 183 -18.58 -0.93 -23.06
CA ARG A 183 -18.87 -1.73 -21.86
C ARG A 183 -19.24 -0.85 -20.68
N LEU A 184 -18.45 0.19 -20.41
CA LEU A 184 -18.69 1.12 -19.31
C LEU A 184 -20.05 1.82 -19.41
N GLN A 185 -20.48 2.18 -20.63
CA GLN A 185 -21.80 2.78 -20.87
C GLN A 185 -22.95 1.79 -20.70
N ALA A 186 -22.73 0.50 -21.00
CA ALA A 186 -23.73 -0.54 -20.85
C ALA A 186 -23.89 -1.05 -19.40
N MET A 187 -23.00 -0.66 -18.48
CA MET A 187 -23.06 -1.08 -17.08
C MET A 187 -24.10 -0.27 -16.31
N GLU A 188 -25.00 -0.97 -15.63
CA GLU A 188 -25.87 -0.37 -14.63
C GLU A 188 -25.05 -0.08 -13.36
N LEU A 189 -24.83 1.20 -13.09
CA LEU A 189 -24.19 1.71 -11.89
C LEU A 189 -25.22 2.53 -11.11
N SER A 190 -25.32 2.31 -9.81
CA SER A 190 -26.04 3.22 -8.93
C SER A 190 -25.37 4.60 -8.92
N GLU A 191 -26.08 5.62 -8.44
CA GLU A 191 -25.53 6.97 -8.28
C GLU A 191 -24.28 6.96 -7.37
N GLY A 192 -24.33 6.20 -6.27
CA GLY A 192 -23.19 6.02 -5.37
C GLY A 192 -22.00 5.33 -6.03
N GLU A 193 -22.22 4.26 -6.81
CA GLU A 193 -21.14 3.60 -7.56
C GLU A 193 -20.56 4.53 -8.64
N THR A 194 -21.40 5.31 -9.29
CA THR A 194 -20.96 6.31 -10.30
C THR A 194 -20.04 7.34 -9.66
N GLU A 195 -20.40 7.84 -8.47
CA GLU A 195 -19.56 8.76 -7.69
C GLU A 195 -18.20 8.13 -7.35
N GLU A 196 -18.20 6.89 -6.84
CA GLU A 196 -16.97 6.17 -6.48
C GLU A 196 -16.08 5.89 -7.71
N VAL A 197 -16.67 5.61 -8.87
CA VAL A 197 -15.96 5.47 -10.16
C VAL A 197 -15.31 6.77 -10.58
N VAL A 198 -16.04 7.89 -10.52
CA VAL A 198 -15.49 9.20 -10.89
C VAL A 198 -14.37 9.61 -9.93
N GLN A 199 -14.58 9.42 -8.63
CA GLN A 199 -13.58 9.72 -7.61
C GLN A 199 -12.31 8.89 -7.80
N ALA A 200 -12.42 7.60 -8.12
CA ALA A 200 -11.27 6.76 -8.42
C ALA A 200 -10.48 7.23 -9.65
N ALA A 201 -11.16 7.76 -10.69
CA ALA A 201 -10.50 8.33 -11.85
C ALA A 201 -9.74 9.63 -11.51
N VAL A 202 -10.34 10.51 -10.69
CA VAL A 202 -9.66 11.72 -10.18
C VAL A 202 -8.43 11.34 -9.37
N GLU A 203 -8.56 10.40 -8.42
CA GLU A 203 -7.44 9.89 -7.60
C GLU A 203 -6.32 9.31 -8.47
N ALA A 204 -6.66 8.55 -9.51
CA ALA A 204 -5.68 7.99 -10.43
C ALA A 204 -4.90 9.08 -11.19
N PHE A 205 -5.57 10.11 -11.71
CA PHE A 205 -4.90 11.23 -12.35
C PHE A 205 -4.04 12.05 -11.37
N GLU A 206 -4.54 12.33 -10.17
CA GLU A 206 -3.79 13.09 -9.16
C GLU A 206 -2.54 12.34 -8.70
N GLY A 207 -2.68 11.04 -8.44
CA GLY A 207 -1.56 10.16 -8.09
C GLY A 207 -0.55 10.07 -9.22
N PHE A 208 -1.00 9.89 -10.47
CA PHE A 208 -0.12 9.88 -11.64
C PHE A 208 0.61 11.21 -11.83
N GLY A 209 -0.09 12.34 -11.71
CA GLY A 209 0.53 13.67 -11.74
C GLY A 209 1.55 13.87 -10.63
N SER A 210 1.32 13.31 -9.43
CA SER A 210 2.28 13.37 -8.32
C SER A 210 3.57 12.58 -8.60
N ILE A 211 3.44 11.44 -9.28
CA ILE A 211 4.57 10.62 -9.71
C ILE A 211 5.39 11.38 -10.74
N VAL A 212 4.74 11.88 -11.79
CA VAL A 212 5.41 12.61 -12.88
C VAL A 212 6.13 13.86 -12.35
N ARG A 213 5.54 14.60 -11.41
CA ARG A 213 6.20 15.73 -10.73
C ARG A 213 7.45 15.33 -9.95
N SER A 214 7.52 14.09 -9.46
CA SER A 214 8.68 13.58 -8.71
C SER A 214 9.80 13.05 -9.61
N LEU A 215 9.58 12.98 -10.92
CA LEU A 215 10.57 12.52 -11.91
C LEU A 215 11.32 13.67 -12.58
N HIS A 216 10.74 14.88 -12.63
CA HIS A 216 11.37 16.03 -13.25
C HIS A 216 10.76 17.36 -12.74
N PRO A 217 11.57 18.40 -12.40
CA PRO A 217 13.04 18.49 -12.53
C PRO A 217 13.80 17.53 -11.60
N GLU A 218 15.09 17.31 -11.87
CA GLU A 218 15.92 16.35 -11.12
C GLU A 218 15.89 16.69 -9.61
N PRO A 219 15.51 15.73 -8.74
CA PRO A 219 15.47 16.02 -7.31
C PRO A 219 16.87 16.20 -6.72
N GLU A 220 17.00 17.05 -5.71
CA GLU A 220 18.21 17.14 -4.88
C GLU A 220 18.49 15.80 -4.17
N ASP A 221 19.75 15.35 -4.22
CA ASP A 221 20.36 14.14 -3.63
C ASP A 221 19.39 13.13 -2.96
N LEU A 222 19.00 12.10 -3.72
CA LEU A 222 18.01 11.08 -3.31
C LEU A 222 18.63 9.86 -2.60
N ARG A 223 19.88 9.93 -2.14
CA ARG A 223 20.56 8.80 -1.48
C ARG A 223 19.87 8.34 -0.20
N THR A 224 19.06 9.21 0.41
CA THR A 224 18.19 8.88 1.54
C THR A 224 16.83 9.54 1.36
N LEU A 225 15.76 8.82 1.64
CA LEU A 225 14.43 9.43 1.78
C LEU A 225 14.05 9.54 3.27
N PRO A 226 13.58 10.70 3.73
CA PRO A 226 12.99 10.80 5.05
C PRO A 226 11.61 10.14 5.07
N LEU A 227 11.22 9.59 6.23
CA LEU A 227 9.86 9.13 6.54
C LEU A 227 8.75 10.10 6.07
N GLN A 228 9.04 11.41 6.08
CA GLN A 228 8.12 12.48 5.69
C GLN A 228 7.62 12.37 4.24
N ASP A 229 8.38 11.73 3.36
CA ASP A 229 7.94 11.49 1.98
C ASP A 229 6.78 10.49 1.90
N LEU A 230 6.68 9.56 2.87
CA LEU A 230 5.53 8.66 3.04
C LEU A 230 4.43 9.27 3.92
N ASN A 231 4.83 9.99 4.97
CA ASN A 231 3.93 10.55 5.96
C ASN A 231 4.45 11.90 6.46
N PRO A 232 3.89 13.04 6.00
CA PRO A 232 4.34 14.37 6.44
C PRO A 232 4.23 14.63 7.95
N SER A 233 3.50 13.79 8.69
CA SER A 233 3.39 13.87 10.16
C SER A 233 4.39 12.96 10.91
N ALA A 234 5.25 12.24 10.21
CA ALA A 234 6.28 11.38 10.79
C ALA A 234 7.58 12.14 11.09
N GLY A 235 8.49 11.49 11.82
CA GLY A 235 9.84 11.99 12.10
C GLY A 235 10.75 12.00 10.87
N ASP A 236 12.05 12.16 11.08
CA ASP A 236 13.08 12.31 10.05
C ASP A 236 13.92 11.04 9.80
N HIS A 237 13.52 9.89 10.36
CA HIS A 237 14.25 8.64 10.14
C HIS A 237 14.30 8.27 8.64
N PRO A 238 15.40 7.64 8.18
CA PRO A 238 15.49 7.18 6.81
C PRO A 238 14.54 6.01 6.56
N ILE A 239 14.03 5.92 5.33
CA ILE A 239 13.31 4.75 4.81
C ILE A 239 14.13 4.06 3.72
N THR A 240 13.80 2.81 3.41
CA THR A 240 14.40 2.13 2.25
C THR A 240 14.11 2.88 0.95
N VAL A 241 15.13 2.97 0.09
CA VAL A 241 15.03 3.54 -1.26
C VAL A 241 14.94 2.47 -2.34
N ASP A 242 15.05 1.18 -1.96
CA ASP A 242 14.86 0.06 -2.87
C ASP A 242 13.35 -0.12 -3.15
N PRO A 243 12.92 -0.10 -4.42
CA PRO A 243 11.51 -0.24 -4.79
C PRO A 243 10.84 -1.52 -4.29
N LEU A 244 11.56 -2.64 -4.30
CA LEU A 244 11.02 -3.96 -3.94
C LEU A 244 10.93 -4.12 -2.42
N GLU A 245 11.91 -3.58 -1.69
CA GLU A 245 11.82 -3.50 -0.23
C GLU A 245 10.69 -2.58 0.23
N LEU A 246 10.53 -1.42 -0.42
CA LEU A 246 9.42 -0.51 -0.12
C LEU A 246 8.07 -1.16 -0.43
N GLU A 247 7.96 -1.89 -1.53
CA GLU A 247 6.76 -2.66 -1.84
C GLU A 247 6.44 -3.67 -0.74
N ALA A 248 7.42 -4.47 -0.32
CA ALA A 248 7.26 -5.44 0.74
C ALA A 248 6.78 -4.80 2.05
N ALA A 249 7.36 -3.65 2.42
CA ALA A 249 6.95 -2.88 3.59
C ALA A 249 5.49 -2.42 3.55
N LEU A 250 5.08 -1.81 2.43
CA LEU A 250 3.72 -1.30 2.27
C LEU A 250 2.70 -2.46 2.23
N ARG A 251 3.04 -3.58 1.57
CA ARG A 251 2.21 -4.79 1.55
C ARG A 251 2.10 -5.44 2.92
N ALA A 252 3.17 -5.49 3.71
CA ALA A 252 3.11 -5.99 5.08
C ALA A 252 2.22 -5.11 5.98
N GLY A 253 2.29 -3.78 5.80
CA GLY A 253 1.36 -2.85 6.44
C GLY A 253 -0.09 -3.14 6.06
N GLU A 254 -0.39 -3.30 4.78
CA GLU A 254 -1.74 -3.68 4.31
C GLU A 254 -2.21 -5.01 4.90
N ASP A 255 -1.34 -6.02 4.97
CA ASP A 255 -1.67 -7.32 5.54
C ASP A 255 -2.06 -7.20 7.03
N SER A 256 -1.34 -6.38 7.80
CA SER A 256 -1.71 -6.10 9.20
C SER A 256 -3.06 -5.42 9.31
N TRP A 257 -3.38 -4.47 8.43
CA TRP A 257 -4.70 -3.80 8.42
C TRP A 257 -5.84 -4.73 7.99
N ASN A 258 -5.56 -5.70 7.12
CA ASN A 258 -6.54 -6.70 6.69
C ASN A 258 -6.84 -7.71 7.80
N ARG A 259 -5.81 -8.15 8.53
CA ARG A 259 -5.96 -9.06 9.66
C ARG A 259 -6.63 -8.39 10.85
N PHE A 260 -6.30 -7.12 11.11
CA PHE A 260 -6.82 -6.37 12.25
C PHE A 260 -7.69 -5.18 11.82
N PRO A 261 -8.97 -5.39 11.43
CA PRO A 261 -9.92 -4.31 11.14
C PRO A 261 -10.06 -3.25 12.25
N TYR A 262 -9.71 -3.64 13.48
CA TYR A 262 -9.48 -2.75 14.61
C TYR A 262 -8.70 -1.48 14.26
N TYR A 263 -7.67 -1.58 13.41
CA TYR A 263 -6.86 -0.44 13.01
C TYR A 263 -7.64 0.64 12.27
N ALA A 264 -8.46 0.24 11.30
CA ALA A 264 -9.28 1.15 10.53
C ALA A 264 -10.30 1.88 11.42
N GLU A 265 -10.95 1.14 12.32
CA GLU A 265 -12.00 1.65 13.19
C GLU A 265 -11.46 2.57 14.30
N ARG A 266 -10.24 2.33 14.78
CA ARG A 266 -9.63 3.11 15.86
C ARG A 266 -8.79 4.27 15.37
N TYR A 267 -7.97 4.07 14.33
CA TYR A 267 -6.93 5.03 13.94
C TYR A 267 -7.16 5.67 12.56
N GLY A 268 -8.06 5.09 11.74
CA GLY A 268 -8.45 5.64 10.45
C GLY A 268 -7.26 5.91 9.50
N SER A 269 -7.43 6.86 8.58
CA SER A 269 -6.42 7.21 7.58
C SER A 269 -5.09 7.68 8.19
N ARG A 270 -5.13 8.31 9.37
CA ARG A 270 -3.94 8.73 10.10
C ARG A 270 -3.12 7.52 10.55
N GLY A 271 -3.76 6.51 11.14
CA GLY A 271 -3.09 5.27 11.50
C GLY A 271 -2.44 4.60 10.30
N ALA A 272 -3.15 4.55 9.17
CA ALA A 272 -2.63 3.92 7.95
C ALA A 272 -1.38 4.64 7.43
N ALA A 273 -1.32 5.98 7.54
CA ALA A 273 -0.14 6.75 7.18
C ALA A 273 1.07 6.43 8.09
N PHE A 274 0.86 6.29 9.40
CA PHE A 274 1.91 5.86 10.32
C PHE A 274 2.35 4.43 10.06
N THR A 275 1.44 3.48 9.86
CA THR A 275 1.83 2.10 9.52
C THR A 275 2.70 2.05 8.27
N ARG A 276 2.34 2.75 7.18
CA ARG A 276 3.18 2.81 5.97
C ARG A 276 4.60 3.31 6.27
N SER A 277 4.69 4.40 7.02
CA SER A 277 5.97 5.04 7.32
C SER A 277 6.81 4.16 8.24
N ASP A 278 6.21 3.64 9.31
CA ASP A 278 6.87 2.79 10.28
C ASP A 278 7.35 1.48 9.64
N SER A 279 6.53 0.82 8.80
CA SER A 279 6.94 -0.38 8.06
C SER A 279 8.15 -0.11 7.16
N ALA A 280 8.20 1.02 6.46
CA ALA A 280 9.31 1.37 5.58
C ALA A 280 10.60 1.72 6.35
N TRP A 281 10.46 2.27 7.56
CA TRP A 281 11.58 2.49 8.47
C TRP A 281 12.08 1.18 9.07
N LEU A 282 11.19 0.28 9.50
CA LEU A 282 11.55 -1.03 10.06
C LEU A 282 12.43 -1.84 9.11
N VAL A 283 12.23 -1.77 7.79
CA VAL A 283 13.13 -2.39 6.79
C VAL A 283 14.60 -2.01 7.02
N THR A 284 14.87 -0.75 7.34
CA THR A 284 16.24 -0.24 7.54
C THR A 284 16.94 -0.88 8.72
N LEU A 285 16.18 -1.35 9.73
CA LEU A 285 16.71 -2.01 10.91
C LEU A 285 17.30 -3.40 10.61
N GLY A 286 16.94 -4.02 9.48
CA GLY A 286 17.61 -5.24 9.02
C GLY A 286 19.12 -5.07 8.85
N ARG A 287 19.54 -3.89 8.39
CA ARG A 287 20.96 -3.56 8.16
C ARG A 287 21.62 -2.81 9.31
N ALA A 288 20.89 -2.49 10.36
CA ALA A 288 21.42 -1.83 11.54
C ALA A 288 22.20 -2.83 12.43
N PRO A 289 23.09 -2.36 13.32
CA PRO A 289 23.62 -3.19 14.40
C PRO A 289 22.48 -3.82 15.19
N GLU A 290 22.59 -5.12 15.51
CA GLU A 290 21.51 -5.92 16.11
C GLU A 290 20.94 -5.29 17.39
N GLU A 291 21.81 -4.84 18.30
CA GLU A 291 21.42 -4.16 19.54
C GLU A 291 20.61 -2.88 19.27
N ALA A 292 21.04 -2.08 18.28
CA ALA A 292 20.34 -0.87 17.88
C ALA A 292 18.98 -1.18 17.24
N ALA A 293 18.91 -2.21 16.38
CA ALA A 293 17.66 -2.66 15.76
C ALA A 293 16.65 -3.09 16.84
N LEU A 294 17.08 -3.93 17.77
CA LEU A 294 16.24 -4.41 18.87
C LEU A 294 15.77 -3.25 19.76
N ALA A 295 16.67 -2.34 20.15
CA ALA A 295 16.32 -1.17 20.96
C ALA A 295 15.26 -0.28 20.28
N ASN A 296 15.37 -0.06 18.97
CA ASN A 296 14.40 0.72 18.20
C ASN A 296 13.03 0.04 18.13
N VAL A 297 12.99 -1.28 17.89
CA VAL A 297 11.74 -2.04 17.89
C VAL A 297 11.07 -2.01 19.27
N LEU A 298 11.83 -2.24 20.34
CA LEU A 298 11.30 -2.22 21.71
C LEU A 298 10.73 -0.84 22.08
N TRP A 299 11.44 0.23 21.71
CA TRP A 299 10.97 1.60 21.90
C TRP A 299 9.65 1.85 21.17
N LEU A 300 9.57 1.55 19.87
CA LEU A 300 8.37 1.78 19.07
C LEU A 300 7.20 0.93 19.62
N SER A 301 7.44 -0.33 19.93
CA SER A 301 6.41 -1.25 20.45
C SER A 301 5.85 -0.77 21.79
N ARG A 302 6.70 -0.24 22.69
CA ARG A 302 6.27 0.36 23.95
C ARG A 302 5.45 1.63 23.73
N LEU A 303 5.88 2.49 22.80
CA LEU A 303 5.19 3.72 22.43
C LEU A 303 3.77 3.43 21.91
N LEU A 304 3.64 2.41 21.07
CA LEU A 304 2.38 1.98 20.47
C LEU A 304 1.47 1.25 21.46
N SER A 305 2.02 0.45 22.37
CA SER A 305 1.26 -0.26 23.41
C SER A 305 0.47 0.69 24.30
N THR A 306 1.09 1.79 24.76
CA THR A 306 0.37 2.84 25.52
C THR A 306 -0.77 3.51 24.74
N ARG A 307 -0.74 3.44 23.40
CA ARG A 307 -1.76 4.00 22.50
C ARG A 307 -2.80 2.97 22.07
N GLY A 308 -2.75 1.77 22.62
CA GLY A 308 -3.70 0.69 22.37
C GLY A 308 -3.33 -0.21 21.20
N MET A 309 -2.03 -0.32 20.90
CA MET A 309 -1.48 -1.32 19.99
C MET A 309 -0.48 -2.20 20.77
N PRO A 310 -0.95 -3.25 21.48
CA PRO A 310 -0.08 -4.13 22.26
C PRO A 310 1.08 -4.70 21.44
N ARG A 311 2.20 -5.00 22.10
CA ARG A 311 3.44 -5.43 21.43
C ARG A 311 3.27 -6.66 20.54
N TRP A 312 2.31 -7.53 20.84
CA TRP A 312 1.92 -8.66 19.99
C TRP A 312 1.61 -8.23 18.54
N LEU A 313 1.00 -7.06 18.35
CA LEU A 313 0.71 -6.56 17.00
C LEU A 313 1.98 -6.20 16.22
N MET A 314 3.03 -5.74 16.92
CA MET A 314 4.35 -5.51 16.30
C MET A 314 5.06 -6.84 16.04
N GLU A 315 4.99 -7.80 16.97
CA GLU A 315 5.47 -9.18 16.77
C GLU A 315 4.91 -9.78 15.47
N GLU A 316 3.59 -9.76 15.29
CA GLU A 316 2.92 -10.26 14.07
C GLU A 316 3.31 -9.45 12.82
N HIS A 317 3.45 -8.12 12.94
CA HIS A 317 3.85 -7.27 11.84
C HIS A 317 5.29 -7.56 11.38
N LEU A 318 6.23 -7.78 12.30
CA LEU A 318 7.63 -8.06 11.99
C LEU A 318 7.81 -9.40 11.30
N HIS A 319 7.10 -10.45 11.75
CA HIS A 319 7.06 -11.73 11.04
C HIS A 319 6.56 -11.54 9.60
N ARG A 320 5.45 -10.82 9.44
CA ARG A 320 4.88 -10.59 8.11
C ARG A 320 5.77 -9.74 7.21
N LEU A 321 6.41 -8.71 7.76
CA LEU A 321 7.35 -7.85 7.06
C LEU A 321 8.56 -8.66 6.57
N HIS A 322 9.13 -9.50 7.44
CA HIS A 322 10.24 -10.37 7.09
C HIS A 322 9.87 -11.34 5.96
N GLU A 323 8.73 -12.04 6.04
CA GLU A 323 8.24 -12.93 4.98
C GLU A 323 8.16 -12.20 3.63
N ARG A 324 7.51 -11.03 3.60
CA ARG A 324 7.36 -10.22 2.37
C ARG A 324 8.70 -9.79 1.79
N LEU A 325 9.66 -9.39 2.64
CA LEU A 325 10.99 -8.98 2.21
C LEU A 325 11.76 -10.14 1.60
N VAL A 326 11.76 -11.30 2.27
CA VAL A 326 12.42 -12.52 1.77
C VAL A 326 11.84 -13.00 0.43
N ASP A 327 10.54 -12.84 0.22
CA ASP A 327 9.88 -13.26 -1.01
C ASP A 327 10.06 -12.28 -2.18
N THR A 328 10.25 -10.99 -1.88
CA THR A 328 10.13 -9.92 -2.90
C THR A 328 11.46 -9.21 -3.19
N ALA A 329 12.26 -8.96 -2.17
CA ALA A 329 13.45 -8.14 -2.29
C ALA A 329 14.68 -8.96 -2.71
N PRO A 330 15.60 -8.39 -3.50
CA PRO A 330 16.70 -9.13 -4.11
C PRO A 330 17.87 -9.42 -3.15
N ALA A 331 17.84 -8.86 -1.93
CA ALA A 331 18.92 -9.04 -0.95
C ALA A 331 18.90 -10.45 -0.31
N PRO A 332 20.04 -10.94 0.22
CA PRO A 332 20.09 -12.22 0.92
C PRO A 332 19.10 -12.29 2.06
N ARG A 333 18.50 -13.47 2.32
CA ARG A 333 17.49 -13.66 3.36
C ARG A 333 17.92 -13.17 4.74
N ASP A 334 19.19 -13.40 5.09
CA ASP A 334 19.76 -13.01 6.39
C ASP A 334 19.85 -11.48 6.59
N THR A 335 19.66 -10.68 5.53
CA THR A 335 19.65 -9.20 5.60
C THR A 335 18.63 -8.67 6.60
N TRP A 336 17.52 -9.38 6.83
CA TRP A 336 16.46 -8.93 7.72
C TRP A 336 16.32 -9.79 8.97
N ARG A 337 17.35 -10.56 9.32
CA ARG A 337 17.37 -11.41 10.53
C ARG A 337 16.98 -10.64 11.80
N ASN A 338 17.43 -9.39 11.91
CA ASN A 338 17.11 -8.53 13.06
C ASN A 338 15.59 -8.36 13.29
N LEU A 339 14.77 -8.41 12.24
CA LEU A 339 13.31 -8.31 12.38
C LEU A 339 12.72 -9.55 13.07
N LEU A 340 13.22 -10.74 12.72
CA LEU A 340 12.81 -11.98 13.37
C LEU A 340 13.27 -12.05 14.81
N LEU A 341 14.54 -11.70 15.08
CA LEU A 341 15.08 -11.66 16.44
C LEU A 341 14.27 -10.72 17.34
N ALA A 342 13.88 -9.56 16.81
CA ALA A 342 13.04 -8.63 17.54
C ALA A 342 11.62 -9.17 17.75
N ALA A 343 11.01 -9.83 16.76
CA ALA A 343 9.70 -10.48 16.91
C ALA A 343 9.73 -11.59 17.99
N GLU A 344 10.76 -12.45 17.97
CA GLU A 344 10.98 -13.49 18.96
C GLU A 344 11.15 -12.90 20.37
N THR A 345 11.94 -11.83 20.50
CA THR A 345 12.09 -11.13 21.78
C THR A 345 10.74 -10.58 22.30
N LEU A 346 9.93 -9.96 21.44
CA LEU A 346 8.61 -9.47 21.82
C LEU A 346 7.69 -10.62 22.28
N ARG A 347 7.74 -11.77 21.60
CA ARG A 347 7.01 -12.98 21.98
C ARG A 347 7.46 -13.53 23.32
N GLU A 348 8.77 -13.60 23.59
CA GLU A 348 9.32 -14.04 24.87
C GLU A 348 8.83 -13.14 26.02
N MET A 349 8.90 -11.82 25.84
CA MET A 349 8.38 -10.86 26.83
C MET A 349 6.89 -11.04 27.10
N ARG A 350 6.09 -11.30 26.06
CA ARG A 350 4.64 -11.55 26.19
C ARG A 350 4.35 -12.88 26.90
N THR A 351 5.01 -13.95 26.47
CA THR A 351 4.80 -15.32 26.97
C THR A 351 5.37 -15.56 28.37
N ALA A 352 6.28 -14.70 28.84
CA ALA A 352 6.67 -14.64 30.24
C ALA A 352 5.48 -14.32 31.18
N HIS A 353 4.43 -13.65 30.68
CA HIS A 353 3.24 -13.30 31.46
C HIS A 353 2.00 -14.08 31.02
N ILE A 354 1.77 -14.23 29.71
CA ILE A 354 0.62 -14.96 29.14
C ILE A 354 1.09 -15.77 27.92
N THR A 355 1.07 -17.09 28.06
CA THR A 355 1.46 -18.04 26.99
C THR A 355 0.48 -18.02 25.82
N ASP A 356 0.90 -18.54 24.67
CA ASP A 356 0.04 -18.65 23.49
C ASP A 356 -1.19 -19.54 23.74
N ALA A 357 -1.05 -20.60 24.54
CA ALA A 357 -2.16 -21.48 24.91
C ALA A 357 -3.18 -20.76 25.81
N GLU A 358 -2.72 -20.02 26.82
CA GLU A 358 -3.60 -19.21 27.68
C GLU A 358 -4.30 -18.11 26.87
N MET A 359 -3.57 -17.45 25.97
CA MET A 359 -4.11 -16.44 25.07
C MET A 359 -5.20 -16.98 24.14
N ALA A 360 -4.97 -18.18 23.56
CA ALA A 360 -5.96 -18.85 22.71
C ALA A 360 -7.24 -19.19 23.49
N VAL A 361 -7.11 -19.74 24.71
CA VAL A 361 -8.27 -20.04 25.57
C VAL A 361 -9.06 -18.77 25.91
N ILE A 362 -8.38 -17.67 26.22
CA ILE A 362 -9.03 -16.37 26.49
C ILE A 362 -9.74 -15.84 25.23
N ALA A 363 -9.10 -15.96 24.06
CA ALA A 363 -9.67 -15.53 22.80
C ALA A 363 -10.94 -16.31 22.43
N GLU A 364 -10.92 -17.64 22.56
CA GLU A 364 -12.09 -18.50 22.31
C GLU A 364 -13.25 -18.19 23.26
N ALA A 365 -12.96 -18.02 24.55
CA ALA A 365 -13.97 -17.65 25.55
C ALA A 365 -14.56 -16.26 25.27
N PHE A 366 -13.73 -15.30 24.85
CA PHE A 366 -14.19 -13.98 24.43
C PHE A 366 -15.11 -14.08 23.22
N ASP A 367 -14.74 -14.83 22.18
CA ASP A 367 -15.50 -14.96 20.96
C ASP A 367 -16.88 -15.59 21.21
N ALA A 368 -16.93 -16.63 22.05
CA ALA A 368 -18.18 -17.25 22.49
C ALA A 368 -19.11 -16.26 23.23
N SER A 369 -18.54 -15.33 24.00
CA SER A 369 -19.30 -14.33 24.78
C SER A 369 -19.71 -13.10 23.96
N ALA A 370 -18.85 -12.63 23.05
CA ALA A 370 -19.08 -11.43 22.24
C ALA A 370 -20.00 -11.68 21.04
N GLY A 371 -20.05 -12.94 20.55
CA GLY A 371 -20.94 -13.39 19.48
C GLY A 371 -20.44 -13.09 18.07
N ALA A 372 -20.94 -13.88 17.10
CA ALA A 372 -20.45 -13.92 15.73
C ALA A 372 -20.46 -12.56 14.99
N SER A 373 -21.45 -11.70 15.26
CA SER A 373 -21.52 -10.37 14.63
C SER A 373 -20.35 -9.47 15.08
N PHE A 374 -19.97 -9.54 16.36
CA PHE A 374 -18.83 -8.77 16.85
C PHE A 374 -17.52 -9.36 16.33
N THR A 375 -17.33 -10.67 16.47
CA THR A 375 -16.08 -11.35 16.11
C THR A 375 -15.81 -11.31 14.61
N GLY A 376 -16.86 -11.31 13.77
CA GLY A 376 -16.73 -11.08 12.34
C GLY A 376 -16.27 -9.66 11.98
N ARG A 377 -16.60 -8.65 12.81
CA ARG A 377 -16.14 -7.26 12.60
C ARG A 377 -14.77 -6.99 13.23
N PHE A 378 -14.50 -7.60 14.38
CA PHE A 378 -13.27 -7.43 15.16
C PHE A 378 -12.69 -8.79 15.54
N PRO A 379 -12.11 -9.52 14.57
CA PRO A 379 -11.48 -10.80 14.84
C PRO A 379 -10.30 -10.64 15.81
N GLU A 380 -9.98 -11.72 16.52
CA GLU A 380 -8.82 -11.81 17.43
C GLU A 380 -8.84 -10.78 18.59
N THR A 381 -9.99 -10.17 18.90
CA THR A 381 -10.09 -9.15 19.96
C THR A 381 -9.72 -9.71 21.34
N GLY A 382 -10.07 -10.95 21.65
CA GLY A 382 -9.68 -11.56 22.93
C GLY A 382 -8.17 -11.72 23.08
N ALA A 383 -7.46 -12.09 22.00
CA ALA A 383 -6.00 -12.15 21.97
C ALA A 383 -5.37 -10.75 22.11
N LEU A 384 -5.93 -9.75 21.43
CA LEU A 384 -5.53 -8.35 21.56
C LEU A 384 -5.65 -7.85 23.01
N LEU A 385 -6.75 -8.19 23.70
CA LEU A 385 -6.97 -7.83 25.11
C LEU A 385 -5.95 -8.53 26.02
N ALA A 386 -5.72 -9.82 25.82
CA ALA A 386 -4.73 -10.58 26.58
C ALA A 386 -3.31 -10.02 26.39
N ALA A 387 -2.91 -9.71 25.15
CA ALA A 387 -1.64 -9.08 24.87
C ALA A 387 -1.47 -7.72 25.56
N ALA A 388 -2.53 -6.90 25.64
CA ALA A 388 -2.50 -5.63 26.37
C ALA A 388 -2.27 -5.81 27.87
N VAL A 389 -2.80 -6.90 28.45
CA VAL A 389 -2.58 -7.27 29.85
C VAL A 389 -1.17 -7.80 30.07
N ALA A 390 -0.64 -8.62 29.16
CA ALA A 390 0.75 -9.05 29.22
C ALA A 390 1.72 -7.85 29.18
N ASP A 391 1.44 -6.84 28.35
CA ASP A 391 2.23 -5.60 28.30
C ASP A 391 2.18 -4.80 29.61
N GLU A 392 1.02 -4.70 30.24
CA GLU A 392 0.87 -4.01 31.55
C GLU A 392 1.59 -4.77 32.66
N ALA A 393 1.50 -6.10 32.67
CA ALA A 393 2.22 -6.98 33.60
C ALA A 393 3.75 -6.87 33.43
N ASP A 394 4.21 -6.62 32.20
CA ASP A 394 5.61 -6.35 31.87
C ASP A 394 6.04 -4.89 32.12
N GLY A 395 5.20 -4.09 32.79
CA GLY A 395 5.54 -2.74 33.24
C GLY A 395 5.20 -1.60 32.27
N ILE A 396 4.47 -1.87 31.18
CA ILE A 396 3.97 -0.83 30.27
C ILE A 396 2.66 -0.24 30.81
N GLN A 397 2.80 0.74 31.71
CA GLN A 397 1.66 1.39 32.35
C GLN A 397 0.66 1.97 31.34
N GLY A 398 -0.62 1.63 31.51
CA GLY A 398 -1.72 2.13 30.69
C GLY A 398 -1.98 1.36 29.40
N ALA A 399 -1.20 0.31 29.09
CA ALA A 399 -1.41 -0.57 27.95
C ALA A 399 -2.82 -1.18 27.95
N THR A 400 -3.22 -1.78 29.08
CA THR A 400 -4.54 -2.41 29.22
C THR A 400 -5.66 -1.38 29.18
N ARG A 401 -5.47 -0.25 29.88
CA ARG A 401 -6.47 0.84 29.95
C ARG A 401 -6.82 1.34 28.55
N SER A 402 -5.81 1.58 27.71
CA SER A 402 -5.99 2.16 26.38
C SER A 402 -6.85 1.29 25.46
N VAL A 403 -6.67 -0.04 25.49
CA VAL A 403 -7.48 -0.98 24.70
C VAL A 403 -8.88 -1.13 25.32
N ARG A 404 -8.95 -1.30 26.64
CA ARG A 404 -10.20 -1.44 27.40
C ARG A 404 -11.15 -0.26 27.17
N ASP A 405 -10.67 0.97 27.32
CA ASP A 405 -11.53 2.16 27.28
C ASP A 405 -12.16 2.33 25.89
N TRP A 406 -11.47 1.89 24.83
CA TRP A 406 -12.02 1.86 23.47
C TRP A 406 -13.13 0.82 23.33
N PHE A 407 -12.86 -0.45 23.70
CA PHE A 407 -13.81 -1.55 23.59
C PHE A 407 -14.96 -1.51 24.62
N THR A 408 -14.86 -0.69 25.66
CA THR A 408 -15.90 -0.51 26.68
C THR A 408 -16.76 0.75 26.48
N SER A 409 -16.56 1.48 25.38
CA SER A 409 -17.35 2.66 25.06
C SER A 409 -18.81 2.29 24.73
N ARG A 410 -19.75 2.72 25.57
CA ARG A 410 -21.20 2.53 25.36
C ARG A 410 -21.75 3.18 24.09
N ARG A 411 -20.99 4.12 23.51
CA ARG A 411 -21.34 4.72 22.21
C ARG A 411 -21.05 3.80 21.03
N ARG A 412 -20.18 2.80 21.21
CA ARG A 412 -19.69 1.90 20.15
C ARG A 412 -20.21 0.48 20.31
N PHE A 413 -20.36 0.01 21.55
CA PHE A 413 -20.56 -1.41 21.84
C PHE A 413 -21.73 -1.68 22.78
N SER A 414 -22.34 -2.86 22.61
CA SER A 414 -23.45 -3.34 23.43
C SER A 414 -23.01 -3.66 24.85
N ALA A 415 -23.96 -3.70 25.80
CA ALA A 415 -23.65 -4.09 27.18
C ALA A 415 -23.06 -5.51 27.29
N SER A 416 -23.51 -6.45 26.44
CA SER A 416 -22.99 -7.82 26.38
C SER A 416 -21.53 -7.84 25.93
N THR A 417 -21.19 -7.13 24.83
CA THR A 417 -19.82 -6.99 24.35
C THR A 417 -18.91 -6.37 25.41
N ILE A 418 -19.38 -5.31 26.08
CA ILE A 418 -18.63 -4.65 27.17
C ILE A 418 -18.37 -5.65 28.33
N GLY A 419 -19.34 -6.51 28.63
CA GLY A 419 -19.19 -7.60 29.60
C GLY A 419 -18.10 -8.59 29.20
N ALA A 420 -18.12 -9.05 27.93
CA ALA A 420 -17.12 -9.96 27.38
C ALA A 420 -15.70 -9.39 27.46
N VAL A 421 -15.53 -8.11 27.11
CA VAL A 421 -14.24 -7.39 27.20
C VAL A 421 -13.71 -7.39 28.63
N LYS A 422 -14.57 -7.07 29.61
CA LYS A 422 -14.17 -7.06 31.02
C LYS A 422 -13.81 -8.46 31.52
N ALA A 423 -14.56 -9.47 31.14
CA ALA A 423 -14.29 -10.86 31.50
C ALA A 423 -12.95 -11.35 30.93
N ALA A 424 -12.66 -11.05 29.66
CA ALA A 424 -11.39 -11.39 29.04
C ALA A 424 -10.20 -10.73 29.74
N ILE A 425 -10.29 -9.42 30.04
CA ILE A 425 -9.23 -8.71 30.77
C ILE A 425 -8.99 -9.35 32.16
N SER A 426 -10.06 -9.63 32.91
CA SER A 426 -9.94 -10.27 34.23
C SER A 426 -9.35 -11.68 34.16
N ALA A 427 -9.68 -12.48 33.13
CA ALA A 427 -9.07 -13.78 32.91
C ALA A 427 -7.57 -13.65 32.57
N SER A 428 -7.20 -12.67 31.73
CA SER A 428 -5.80 -12.37 31.41
C SER A 428 -5.01 -11.90 32.63
N GLU A 429 -5.59 -11.04 33.48
CA GLU A 429 -4.95 -10.56 34.70
C GLU A 429 -4.71 -11.72 35.69
N ALA A 430 -5.67 -12.64 35.81
CA ALA A 430 -5.51 -13.83 36.63
C ALA A 430 -4.39 -14.76 36.11
N ALA A 431 -4.30 -14.95 34.79
CA ALA A 431 -3.24 -15.74 34.16
C ALA A 431 -1.85 -15.12 34.43
N ALA A 432 -1.69 -13.81 34.20
CA ALA A 432 -0.44 -13.09 34.45
C ALA A 432 -0.01 -13.14 35.93
N GLN A 433 -0.97 -12.99 36.86
CA GLN A 433 -0.70 -13.08 38.30
C GLN A 433 -0.31 -14.50 38.73
N ALA A 434 -0.91 -15.54 38.15
CA ALA A 434 -0.57 -16.93 38.47
C ALA A 434 0.87 -17.27 38.08
N ARG A 435 1.40 -16.63 37.03
CA ARG A 435 2.78 -16.83 36.54
C ARG A 435 3.83 -15.99 37.27
N SER A 436 3.41 -14.91 37.92
CA SER A 436 4.27 -14.08 38.77
C SER A 436 4.50 -14.66 40.17
N ARG A 437 3.80 -15.75 40.52
CA ARG A 437 3.94 -16.52 41.77
C ARG A 437 4.76 -17.77 41.52
#